data_AF-A0AAV1LVM9-F1
#
_entry.id   AF-A0AAV1LVM9-F1
#
_cell.length_a   1.000
_cell.length_b   1.000
_cell.length_c   1.000
_cell.angle_alpha   90.00
_cell.angle_beta   90.00
_cell.angle_gamma   90.00
#
_symmetry.space_group_name_H-M   'P 1'
#
loop_
_entity.id
_entity.type
_entity.pdbx_description
1 polymer ?
#
loop_
_entity_poly.entity_id
_entity_poly.type
_entity_poly.pdbx_seq_one_letter_code
_entity_poly.pdbx_strand_id
1 'polypeptide(L)'
;MIKLTRNDKIVLLAKFKQAVKAMCEKHDVPTWPIAISIDLPNACIKTGCLDEKLGMTEIELKENEMIDITCDKKYWNKCTKNKLFMDDYYTFKLIKPRTEITLGCGKVTMFCLEVINEQTIKCKIIQGGLISDMEFLCVRGIKHIKPPLSKYDLSMIEFAKEFSVKCLGSNK
;
A
#
# COMPACT_ATOMS: atom_id res chain seq x y z
N MET A 1 2.15 -2.74 -6.80
CA MET A 1 3.52 -3.30 -6.64
C MET A 1 3.38 -4.78 -6.29
N ILE A 2 3.72 -5.67 -7.22
CA ILE A 2 3.63 -7.14 -7.03
C ILE A 2 4.46 -7.49 -5.79
N LYS A 3 3.89 -8.26 -4.86
CA LYS A 3 4.64 -8.77 -3.70
C LYS A 3 5.71 -9.75 -4.20
N LEU A 4 6.90 -9.23 -4.50
CA LEU A 4 8.09 -10.03 -4.78
C LEU A 4 8.37 -10.96 -3.60
N THR A 5 8.50 -12.24 -3.87
CA THR A 5 8.83 -13.24 -2.85
C THR A 5 10.27 -13.06 -2.38
N ARG A 6 10.63 -13.69 -1.25
CA ARG A 6 12.02 -13.69 -0.78
C ARG A 6 12.98 -14.24 -1.84
N ASN A 7 12.58 -15.29 -2.56
CA ASN A 7 13.37 -15.88 -3.63
C ASN A 7 13.55 -14.91 -4.80
N ASP A 8 12.50 -14.20 -5.20
CA ASP A 8 12.61 -13.21 -6.27
C ASP A 8 13.60 -12.11 -5.92
N LYS A 9 13.60 -11.65 -4.66
CA LYS A 9 14.56 -10.66 -4.14
C LYS A 9 16.00 -11.18 -4.21
N ILE A 10 16.23 -12.44 -3.84
CA ILE A 10 17.57 -13.08 -3.91
C ILE A 10 18.05 -13.16 -5.36
N VAL A 11 17.18 -13.62 -6.27
CA VAL A 11 17.50 -13.71 -7.70
C VAL A 11 17.83 -12.33 -8.27
N LEU A 12 17.07 -11.30 -7.89
CA LEU A 12 17.32 -9.92 -8.30
C LEU A 12 18.70 -9.44 -7.82
N LEU A 13 19.05 -9.67 -6.55
CA LEU A 13 20.37 -9.32 -6.01
C LEU A 13 21.50 -10.05 -6.74
N ALA A 14 21.32 -11.33 -7.07
CA ALA A 14 22.31 -12.10 -7.82
C ALA A 14 22.52 -11.54 -9.24
N LYS A 15 21.43 -11.24 -9.95
CA LYS A 15 21.50 -10.59 -11.28
C LYS A 15 22.17 -9.22 -11.21
N PHE A 16 21.89 -8.44 -10.17
CA PHE A 16 22.52 -7.14 -9.98
C PHE A 16 24.04 -7.27 -9.78
N LYS A 17 24.49 -8.23 -8.96
CA LYS A 17 25.92 -8.53 -8.79
C LYS A 17 26.59 -8.96 -10.09
N GLN A 18 25.92 -9.76 -10.92
CA GLN A 18 26.43 -10.12 -12.26
C GLN A 18 26.57 -8.90 -13.17
N ALA A 19 25.59 -7.99 -13.17
CA ALA A 19 25.66 -6.76 -13.95
C ALA A 19 26.82 -5.86 -13.51
N VAL A 20 27.04 -5.73 -12.19
CA VAL A 20 28.19 -4.98 -11.62
C VAL A 20 29.52 -5.55 -12.10
N LYS A 21 29.65 -6.88 -12.12
CA LYS A 21 30.86 -7.55 -12.61
C LYS A 21 31.09 -7.26 -14.10
N ALA A 22 30.05 -7.37 -14.93
CA ALA A 22 30.14 -7.06 -16.35
C ALA A 22 30.53 -5.59 -16.61
N MET A 23 30.07 -4.65 -15.77
CA MET A 23 30.47 -3.24 -15.86
C MET A 23 31.93 -3.03 -15.49
N CYS A 24 32.44 -3.74 -14.48
CA CYS A 24 33.86 -3.69 -14.11
C CYS A 24 34.74 -4.18 -15.26
N GLU A 25 34.38 -5.32 -15.86
CA GLU A 25 35.10 -5.90 -17.01
C GLU A 25 35.06 -4.99 -18.25
N LYS A 26 33.90 -4.41 -18.55
CA LYS A 26 33.71 -3.52 -19.71
C LYS A 26 34.54 -2.23 -19.62
N HIS A 27 34.68 -1.69 -18.42
CA HIS A 27 35.34 -0.40 -18.19
C HIS A 27 36.78 -0.55 -17.67
N ASP A 28 37.29 -1.78 -17.56
CA ASP A 28 38.61 -2.11 -17.02
C ASP A 28 38.88 -1.43 -15.65
N VAL A 29 37.88 -1.50 -14.77
CA VAL A 29 37.97 -0.95 -13.41
C VAL A 29 37.85 -2.06 -12.37
N PRO A 30 38.62 -2.00 -11.27
CA PRO A 30 38.62 -3.05 -10.25
C PRO A 30 37.31 -3.11 -9.44
N THR A 31 36.59 -2.00 -9.34
CA THR A 31 35.33 -1.91 -8.59
C THR A 31 34.37 -0.94 -9.22
N TRP A 32 33.08 -1.27 -9.21
CA TRP A 32 31.99 -0.39 -9.61
C TRP A 32 31.11 -0.07 -8.38
N PRO A 33 31.26 1.11 -7.75
CA PRO A 33 30.58 1.42 -6.51
C PRO A 33 29.09 1.57 -6.73
N ILE A 34 28.31 0.76 -6.00
CA ILE A 34 26.85 0.79 -6.02
C ILE A 34 26.30 0.84 -4.59
N ALA A 35 25.13 1.47 -4.47
CA ALA A 35 24.29 1.39 -3.29
C ALA A 35 23.05 0.57 -3.64
N ILE A 36 22.66 -0.30 -2.71
CA ILE A 36 21.39 -1.03 -2.76
C ILE A 36 20.56 -0.48 -1.59
N SER A 37 19.33 -0.08 -1.89
CA SER A 37 18.35 0.33 -0.90
C SER A 37 17.18 -0.66 -0.85
N ILE A 38 16.51 -0.72 0.29
CA ILE A 38 15.22 -1.39 0.44
C ILE A 38 14.22 -0.38 1.00
N ASP A 39 13.07 -0.30 0.34
CA ASP A 39 11.96 0.52 0.80
C ASP A 39 11.02 -0.32 1.64
N LEU A 40 10.79 0.12 2.87
CA LEU A 40 9.81 -0.48 3.76
C LEU A 40 8.41 0.02 3.36
N PRO A 41 7.42 -0.86 3.14
CA PRO A 41 6.03 -0.48 2.86
C PRO A 41 5.32 0.03 4.12
N ASN A 42 6.06 0.41 5.17
CA ASN A 42 5.50 0.87 6.42
C ASN A 42 4.57 2.07 6.17
N ALA A 43 3.63 2.27 7.09
CA ALA A 43 2.62 3.33 7.03
C ALA A 43 1.68 3.33 5.81
N CYS A 44 1.88 2.49 4.78
CA CYS A 44 0.90 2.36 3.71
C CYS A 44 -0.40 1.77 4.26
N ILE A 45 -1.51 2.35 3.83
CA ILE A 45 -2.86 1.85 4.05
C ILE A 45 -3.38 1.38 2.69
N LYS A 46 -4.05 0.24 2.68
CA LYS A 46 -4.59 -0.37 1.46
C LYS A 46 -6.04 -0.77 1.62
N THR A 47 -6.70 -0.85 0.47
CA THR A 47 -7.97 -1.54 0.37
C THR A 47 -7.78 -3.06 0.40
N GLY A 48 -8.88 -3.78 0.54
CA GLY A 48 -8.92 -5.22 0.33
C GLY A 48 -8.96 -5.61 -1.15
N CYS A 49 -9.21 -6.89 -1.40
CA CYS A 49 -9.53 -7.40 -2.73
C CYS A 49 -11.01 -7.21 -3.04
N LEU A 50 -11.30 -7.02 -4.32
CA LEU A 50 -12.64 -7.03 -4.89
C LEU A 50 -13.32 -8.37 -4.63
N ASP A 51 -14.65 -8.35 -4.50
CA ASP A 51 -15.42 -9.59 -4.35
C ASP A 51 -15.27 -10.44 -5.62
N GLU A 52 -14.71 -11.65 -5.48
CA GLU A 52 -14.49 -12.59 -6.57
C GLU A 52 -15.79 -12.87 -7.36
N LYS A 53 -16.95 -12.78 -6.71
CA LYS A 53 -18.26 -12.96 -7.36
C LYS A 53 -18.58 -11.92 -8.42
N LEU A 54 -17.91 -10.77 -8.40
CA LEU A 54 -18.06 -9.76 -9.44
C LEU A 54 -17.44 -10.22 -10.77
N GLY A 55 -16.46 -11.12 -10.74
CA GLY A 55 -15.75 -11.58 -11.94
C GLY A 55 -15.02 -10.45 -12.68
N MET A 56 -14.76 -9.33 -12.00
CA MET A 56 -14.16 -8.11 -12.56
C MET A 56 -12.83 -7.82 -11.90
N THR A 57 -11.87 -7.34 -12.68
CA THR A 57 -10.55 -6.91 -12.21
C THR A 57 -10.55 -5.49 -11.65
N GLU A 58 -11.55 -4.69 -12.04
CA GLU A 58 -11.70 -3.29 -11.65
C GLU A 58 -13.19 -2.96 -11.46
N ILE A 59 -13.49 -2.03 -10.55
CA ILE A 59 -14.82 -1.48 -10.36
C ILE A 59 -14.80 0.03 -10.53
N GLU A 60 -15.85 0.57 -11.14
CA GLU A 60 -16.08 2.00 -11.28
C GLU A 60 -16.79 2.54 -10.03
N LEU A 61 -16.19 3.56 -9.42
CA LEU A 61 -16.78 4.37 -8.38
C LEU A 61 -17.27 5.68 -8.99
N LYS A 62 -18.57 5.95 -8.94
CA LYS A 62 -19.14 7.13 -9.62
C LYS A 62 -19.19 8.33 -8.69
N GLU A 63 -19.03 9.50 -9.30
CA GLU A 63 -19.15 10.77 -8.59
C GLU A 63 -20.56 10.93 -7.99
N ASN A 64 -20.63 11.56 -6.81
CA ASN A 64 -21.85 11.78 -6.02
C ASN A 64 -22.51 10.53 -5.43
N GLU A 65 -22.01 9.32 -5.69
CA GLU A 65 -22.46 8.11 -5.01
C GLU A 65 -21.95 8.04 -3.56
N MET A 66 -22.64 7.21 -2.76
CA MET A 66 -22.29 6.92 -1.37
C MET A 66 -21.60 5.57 -1.28
N ILE A 67 -20.62 5.47 -0.41
CA ILE A 67 -19.86 4.23 -0.18
C ILE A 67 -19.56 4.04 1.30
N ASP A 68 -19.65 2.80 1.76
CA ASP A 68 -19.23 2.44 3.11
C ASP A 68 -17.74 2.05 3.11
N ILE A 69 -16.96 2.59 4.04
CA ILE A 69 -15.61 2.07 4.31
C ILE A 69 -15.63 1.36 5.66
N THR A 70 -15.07 0.16 5.71
CA THR A 70 -14.99 -0.65 6.92
C THR A 70 -13.59 -1.15 7.22
N CYS A 71 -13.24 -1.28 8.50
CA CYS A 71 -12.01 -1.95 8.94
C CYS A 71 -12.28 -3.38 9.45
N ASP A 72 -13.48 -3.94 9.22
CA ASP A 72 -13.80 -5.32 9.58
C ASP A 72 -13.19 -6.31 8.58
N LYS A 73 -12.26 -7.15 9.08
CA LYS A 73 -11.49 -8.11 8.29
C LYS A 73 -12.36 -9.09 7.50
N LYS A 74 -13.63 -9.30 7.87
CA LYS A 74 -14.54 -10.17 7.10
C LYS A 74 -14.85 -9.63 5.69
N TYR A 75 -14.60 -8.35 5.45
CA TYR A 75 -14.77 -7.70 4.16
C TYR A 75 -13.47 -7.55 3.36
N TRP A 76 -12.36 -8.13 3.85
CA TRP A 76 -11.05 -8.05 3.18
C TRP A 76 -11.10 -8.49 1.70
N ASN A 77 -11.81 -9.57 1.37
CA ASN A 77 -12.01 -10.05 -0.02
C ASN A 77 -13.44 -9.82 -0.53
N LYS A 78 -14.10 -8.75 -0.06
CA LYS A 78 -15.50 -8.45 -0.41
C LYS A 78 -15.68 -6.98 -0.75
N CYS A 79 -14.66 -6.36 -1.35
CA CYS A 79 -14.74 -4.99 -1.78
C CYS A 79 -15.65 -4.89 -3.01
N THR A 80 -16.57 -3.92 -2.98
CA THR A 80 -17.53 -3.67 -4.05
C THR A 80 -17.73 -2.15 -4.18
N LYS A 81 -18.49 -1.71 -5.19
CA LYS A 81 -18.82 -0.29 -5.37
C LYS A 81 -19.53 0.36 -4.18
N ASN A 82 -20.17 -0.46 -3.33
CA ASN A 82 -20.92 0.02 -2.17
C ASN A 82 -20.14 -0.09 -0.85
N LYS A 83 -19.08 -0.91 -0.81
CA LYS A 83 -18.35 -1.19 0.43
C LYS A 83 -16.89 -1.52 0.17
N LEU A 84 -15.98 -0.81 0.82
CA LEU A 84 -14.53 -1.05 0.77
C LEU A 84 -13.97 -1.39 2.14
N PHE A 85 -12.96 -2.25 2.16
CA PHE A 85 -12.19 -2.54 3.35
C PHE A 85 -10.97 -1.60 3.46
N MET A 86 -10.57 -1.22 4.68
CA MET A 86 -9.35 -0.47 5.00
C MET A 86 -8.50 -1.26 6.00
N ASP A 87 -7.23 -1.49 5.68
CA ASP A 87 -6.33 -2.38 6.43
C ASP A 87 -5.70 -1.79 7.71
N ASP A 88 -6.01 -0.52 8.03
CA ASP A 88 -5.44 0.16 9.18
C ASP A 88 -6.49 0.61 10.20
N TYR A 89 -6.72 -0.26 11.19
CA TYR A 89 -7.61 0.02 12.31
C TYR A 89 -7.20 1.23 13.16
N TYR A 90 -5.90 1.55 13.22
CA TYR A 90 -5.41 2.66 14.04
C TYR A 90 -5.82 4.01 13.46
N THR A 91 -5.59 4.22 12.16
CA THR A 91 -6.01 5.42 11.44
C THR A 91 -7.54 5.49 11.33
N PHE A 92 -8.22 4.35 11.16
CA PHE A 92 -9.69 4.31 11.02
C PHE A 92 -10.42 4.98 12.18
N LYS A 93 -9.97 4.76 13.43
CA LYS A 93 -10.56 5.38 14.64
C LYS A 93 -10.48 6.90 14.68
N LEU A 94 -9.56 7.49 13.93
CA LEU A 94 -9.33 8.93 13.92
C LEU A 94 -10.18 9.64 12.86
N ILE A 95 -10.86 8.88 11.99
CA ILE A 95 -11.70 9.43 10.93
C ILE A 95 -12.95 10.05 11.54
N LYS A 96 -13.21 11.29 11.14
CA LYS A 96 -14.38 12.08 11.54
C LYS A 96 -15.14 12.56 10.31
N PRO A 97 -16.41 12.98 10.43
CA PRO A 97 -17.08 13.72 9.38
C PRO A 97 -16.20 14.82 8.80
N ARG A 98 -16.24 15.00 7.48
CA ARG A 98 -15.41 15.92 6.67
C ARG A 98 -13.93 15.51 6.52
N THR A 99 -13.53 14.33 6.97
CA THR A 99 -12.18 13.80 6.66
C THR A 99 -12.11 13.40 5.19
N GLU A 100 -11.06 13.84 4.50
CA GLU A 100 -10.79 13.49 3.10
C GLU A 100 -10.05 12.15 3.00
N ILE A 101 -10.52 11.29 2.10
CA ILE A 101 -9.96 9.98 1.81
C ILE A 101 -9.74 9.88 0.31
N THR A 102 -8.55 9.45 -0.10
CA THR A 102 -8.20 9.29 -1.52
C THR A 102 -7.74 7.86 -1.83
N LEU A 103 -8.12 7.31 -2.97
CA LEU A 103 -7.71 5.98 -3.44
C LEU A 103 -6.85 6.06 -4.70
N GLY A 104 -5.99 5.05 -4.89
CA GLY A 104 -5.23 4.84 -6.12
C GLY A 104 -4.32 6.01 -6.48
N CYS A 105 -3.67 6.60 -5.47
CA CYS A 105 -2.83 7.81 -5.62
C CYS A 105 -3.61 9.06 -6.09
N GLY A 106 -4.87 9.22 -5.65
CA GLY A 106 -5.68 10.40 -5.95
C GLY A 106 -6.61 10.26 -7.15
N LYS A 107 -6.79 9.03 -7.66
CA LYS A 107 -7.76 8.73 -8.72
C LYS A 107 -9.19 8.97 -8.26
N VAL A 108 -9.51 8.51 -7.05
CA VAL A 108 -10.82 8.68 -6.42
C VAL A 108 -10.65 9.49 -5.15
N THR A 109 -11.53 10.47 -4.96
CA THR A 109 -11.55 11.33 -3.77
C THR A 109 -12.94 11.30 -3.14
N MET A 110 -12.99 11.13 -1.83
CA MET A 110 -14.23 11.08 -1.07
C MET A 110 -14.09 11.75 0.28
N PHE A 111 -15.21 12.17 0.85
CA PHE A 111 -15.27 12.73 2.20
C PHE A 111 -16.13 11.85 3.09
N CYS A 112 -15.66 11.60 4.31
CA CYS A 112 -16.47 10.98 5.35
C CYS A 112 -17.67 11.89 5.65
N LEU A 113 -18.89 11.36 5.55
CA LEU A 113 -20.11 12.06 5.94
C LEU A 113 -20.45 11.79 7.40
N GLU A 114 -20.46 10.52 7.78
CA GLU A 114 -20.86 10.07 9.11
C GLU A 114 -20.11 8.80 9.52
N VAL A 115 -19.97 8.63 10.83
CA VAL A 115 -19.47 7.39 11.41
C VAL A 115 -20.68 6.53 11.75
N ILE A 116 -20.86 5.40 11.07
CA ILE A 116 -21.99 4.50 11.28
C ILE A 116 -21.78 3.72 12.59
N ASN A 117 -20.57 3.19 12.79
CA ASN A 117 -20.15 2.48 14.00
C ASN A 117 -18.60 2.47 14.09
N GLU A 118 -18.05 1.85 15.14
CA GLU A 118 -16.60 1.80 15.37
C GLU A 118 -15.77 1.17 14.23
N GLN A 119 -16.42 0.42 13.34
CA GLN A 119 -15.77 -0.29 12.25
C GLN A 119 -16.26 0.12 10.86
N THR A 120 -17.20 1.07 10.76
CA THR A 120 -17.82 1.45 9.48
C THR A 120 -18.13 2.94 9.44
N ILE A 121 -17.71 3.60 8.37
CA ILE A 121 -18.02 5.00 8.06
C ILE A 121 -18.73 5.07 6.72
N LYS A 122 -19.55 6.09 6.54
CA LYS A 122 -20.17 6.41 5.25
C LYS A 122 -19.46 7.59 4.62
N CYS A 123 -19.10 7.45 3.35
CA CYS A 123 -18.38 8.45 2.58
C CYS A 123 -19.19 8.87 1.35
N LYS A 124 -19.04 10.12 0.93
CA LYS A 124 -19.53 10.63 -0.35
C LYS A 124 -18.38 10.78 -1.33
N ILE A 125 -18.55 10.23 -2.51
CA ILE A 125 -17.56 10.30 -3.60
C ILE A 125 -17.67 11.68 -4.26
N ILE A 126 -16.57 12.43 -4.25
CA ILE A 126 -16.46 13.76 -4.87
C ILE A 126 -15.81 13.69 -6.23
N GLN A 127 -14.90 12.73 -6.41
CA GLN A 127 -14.30 12.44 -7.71
C GLN A 127 -14.32 10.94 -7.90
N GLY A 128 -15.05 10.49 -8.94
CA GLY A 128 -15.13 9.09 -9.32
C GLY A 128 -13.89 8.58 -10.04
N GLY A 129 -13.82 7.27 -10.25
CA GLY A 129 -12.71 6.61 -10.95
C GLY A 129 -12.74 5.09 -10.83
N LEU A 130 -11.77 4.45 -11.49
CA LEU A 130 -11.59 3.00 -11.45
C LEU A 130 -10.67 2.61 -10.30
N ILE A 131 -11.08 1.59 -9.55
CA ILE A 131 -10.27 0.98 -8.49
C ILE A 131 -10.09 -0.52 -8.75
N SER A 132 -8.90 -1.01 -8.41
CA SER A 132 -8.50 -2.41 -8.51
C SER A 132 -8.30 -3.04 -7.13
N ASP A 133 -7.81 -4.27 -7.09
CA ASP A 133 -7.43 -4.94 -5.86
C ASP A 133 -6.30 -4.23 -5.12
N MET A 134 -6.39 -4.18 -3.79
CA MET A 134 -5.28 -3.76 -2.91
C MET A 134 -4.74 -2.35 -3.21
N GLU A 135 -5.61 -1.46 -3.67
CA GLU A 135 -5.32 -0.07 -3.98
C GLU A 135 -4.84 0.70 -2.74
N PHE A 136 -3.96 1.67 -2.97
CA PHE A 136 -3.49 2.52 -1.89
C PHE A 136 -4.58 3.48 -1.45
N LEU A 137 -4.76 3.59 -0.14
CA LEU A 137 -5.70 4.50 0.50
C LEU A 137 -4.91 5.51 1.33
N CYS A 138 -5.21 6.79 1.17
CA CYS A 138 -4.64 7.85 1.99
C CYS A 138 -5.76 8.59 2.71
N VAL A 139 -5.57 8.88 4.00
CA VAL A 139 -6.50 9.68 4.79
C VAL A 139 -5.80 10.97 5.15
N ARG A 140 -6.39 12.11 4.76
CA ARG A 140 -5.76 13.43 4.93
C ARG A 140 -6.28 14.14 6.17
N GLY A 141 -5.46 15.05 6.70
CA GLY A 141 -5.83 15.90 7.83
C GLY A 141 -5.82 15.20 9.20
N ILE A 142 -5.27 13.99 9.29
CA ILE A 142 -5.13 13.25 10.54
C ILE A 142 -3.68 12.83 10.79
N LYS A 143 -3.33 12.75 12.07
CA LYS A 143 -2.02 12.27 12.51
C LYS A 143 -2.04 10.74 12.53
N HIS A 144 -1.24 10.12 11.67
CA HIS A 144 -1.08 8.67 11.70
C HIS A 144 -0.40 8.23 13.00
N ILE A 145 -1.06 7.33 13.73
CA ILE A 145 -0.58 6.75 15.00
C ILE A 145 -0.15 5.28 14.84
N LYS A 146 -0.17 4.76 13.61
CA LYS A 146 0.27 3.39 13.30
C LYS A 146 1.72 3.20 13.77
N PRO A 147 2.05 2.05 14.38
CA PRO A 147 3.43 1.77 14.75
C PRO A 147 4.38 1.94 13.56
N PRO A 148 5.58 2.51 13.76
CA PRO A 148 6.48 2.85 12.66
C PRO A 148 7.01 1.62 11.90
N LEU A 149 6.99 0.45 12.53
CA LEU A 149 7.44 -0.82 11.95
C LEU A 149 6.42 -1.92 12.23
N SER A 150 6.00 -2.61 11.18
CA SER A 150 5.23 -3.85 11.27
C SER A 150 6.16 -5.07 11.41
N LYS A 151 5.58 -6.23 11.74
CA LYS A 151 6.32 -7.51 11.72
C LYS A 151 6.92 -7.83 10.35
N TYR A 152 6.25 -7.41 9.27
CA TYR A 152 6.76 -7.56 7.91
C TYR A 152 7.95 -6.63 7.65
N ASP A 153 7.91 -5.39 8.15
CA ASP A 153 9.02 -4.46 8.02
C ASP A 153 10.26 -4.97 8.77
N LEU A 154 10.07 -5.55 9.96
CA LEU A 154 11.15 -6.20 10.72
C LEU A 154 11.79 -7.35 9.95
N SER A 155 11.01 -8.23 9.31
CA SER A 155 11.58 -9.32 8.51
C SER A 155 12.31 -8.83 7.25
N MET A 156 11.91 -7.68 6.70
CA MET A 156 12.65 -7.04 5.62
C MET A 156 13.94 -6.37 6.10
N ILE A 157 13.97 -5.83 7.31
CA ILE A 157 15.21 -5.31 7.93
C ILE A 157 16.18 -6.47 8.21
N GLU A 158 15.69 -7.61 8.70
CA GLU A 158 16.50 -8.82 8.87
C GLU A 158 17.08 -9.30 7.55
N PHE A 159 16.26 -9.33 6.49
CA PHE A 159 16.73 -9.62 5.13
C PHE A 159 17.79 -8.62 4.67
N ALA A 160 17.58 -7.32 4.88
CA ALA A 160 18.53 -6.28 4.51
C ALA A 160 19.89 -6.47 5.20
N LYS A 161 19.86 -6.85 6.48
CA LYS A 161 21.06 -7.16 7.27
C LYS A 161 21.80 -8.38 6.73
N GLU A 162 21.08 -9.45 6.40
CA GLU A 162 21.65 -10.68 5.83
C GLU A 162 22.36 -10.42 4.50
N PHE A 163 21.81 -9.56 3.65
CA PHE A 163 22.34 -9.29 2.31
C PHE A 163 23.18 -8.00 2.21
N SER A 164 23.56 -7.40 3.35
CA SER A 164 24.41 -6.19 3.42
C SER A 164 23.89 -5.02 2.57
N VAL A 165 22.57 -4.82 2.56
CA VAL A 165 21.93 -3.66 1.92
C VAL A 165 22.31 -2.40 2.69
N LYS A 166 22.71 -1.34 1.98
CA LYS A 166 23.35 -0.15 2.59
C LYS A 166 22.36 0.92 3.07
N CYS A 167 21.19 1.01 2.44
CA CYS A 167 20.22 2.07 2.73
C CYS A 167 18.84 1.49 3.04
N LEU A 168 18.19 2.03 4.08
CA LEU A 168 16.81 1.73 4.43
C LEU A 168 15.95 2.97 4.13
N GLY A 169 15.02 2.84 3.18
CA GLY A 169 13.98 3.82 2.93
C GLY A 169 12.76 3.52 3.80
N SER A 170 12.27 4.51 4.54
CA SER A 170 11.03 4.38 5.31
C SER A 170 10.05 5.43 4.80
N ASN A 171 8.82 5.00 4.52
CA ASN A 171 7.73 5.93 4.30
C ASN A 171 7.32 6.50 5.67
N LYS A 172 7.17 7.81 5.77
CA LYS A 172 6.66 8.50 6.98
C LYS A 172 5.31 9.10 6.66
#